data_AF-A0AAD4BPM6-F1
#
_entry.id   AF-A0AAD4BPM6-F1
#
_cell.length_a   1.000
_cell.length_b   1.000
_cell.length_c   1.000
_cell.angle_alpha   90.00
_cell.angle_beta   90.00
_cell.angle_gamma   90.00
#
_symmetry.space_group_name_H-M   'P 1'
#
loop_
_entity.id
_entity.type
_entity.pdbx_description
1 polymer ?
#
loop_
_entity_poly.entity_id
_entity_poly.type
_entity_poly.pdbx_seq_one_letter_code
_entity_poly.pdbx_strand_id
1 'polypeptide(L)'
;MAYQIRRFALIIGLDDYAKWDQLHGAVTDAKAIKQTLFDKKATRAAIIEALEKLRNDERINKEGPIVIFYSGHGCERNSPPAWNLNSKAQYLVPQDCEATGVWPLPIPNRTICALIEGIARENGDNIASATPCSVSSFDDRFAQTIIFDCCLSASSTRGLDNKCEDDEYIPRSVGLHFNIPENLDDDIWGSRAMSVANGFAYHGLQSHVLLAACRETELAYEHKGRGLFASALLVALRSCAASGLAPTYAELLKRILLENSQIQKKTHPQCEGFNQNCAFFDARVARFSTMFGSRKVAYAPVYRDGTQPLSFELEECLEAPLASAYKIFVLVK
;
A
#
# COMPACT_ATOMS: atom_id res chain seq x y z
N MET A 1 15.41 -1.70 -29.25
CA MET A 1 14.65 -2.37 -28.16
C MET A 1 13.72 -1.34 -27.57
N ALA A 2 12.42 -1.63 -27.47
CA ALA A 2 11.49 -0.70 -26.83
C ALA A 2 11.75 -0.72 -25.32
N TYR A 3 11.98 0.45 -24.74
CA TYR A 3 12.10 0.61 -23.30
C TYR A 3 10.74 0.31 -22.66
N GLN A 4 10.65 -0.70 -21.81
CA GLN A 4 9.40 -1.14 -21.19
C GLN A 4 9.44 -0.89 -19.68
N ILE A 5 8.53 -0.04 -19.21
CA ILE A 5 8.34 0.23 -17.78
C ILE A 5 7.68 -1.00 -17.16
N ARG A 6 8.33 -1.63 -16.18
CA ARG A 6 7.77 -2.72 -15.39
C ARG A 6 7.07 -2.15 -14.16
N ARG A 7 5.98 -2.80 -13.72
CA ARG A 7 5.22 -2.37 -12.55
C ARG A 7 5.19 -3.50 -11.54
N PHE A 8 5.42 -3.17 -10.28
CA PHE A 8 5.53 -4.15 -9.21
C PHE A 8 4.45 -3.89 -8.18
N ALA A 9 3.94 -4.97 -7.59
CA ALA A 9 2.91 -4.87 -6.59
C ALA A 9 3.04 -5.99 -5.54
N LEU A 10 2.98 -5.60 -4.26
CA LEU A 10 2.79 -6.51 -3.14
C LEU A 10 1.42 -6.23 -2.54
N ILE A 11 0.50 -7.18 -2.71
CA ILE A 11 -0.89 -7.07 -2.27
C ILE A 11 -1.16 -8.11 -1.19
N ILE A 12 -1.52 -7.63 -0.01
CA ILE A 12 -1.70 -8.43 1.20
C ILE A 12 -3.15 -8.30 1.66
N GLY A 13 -3.80 -9.43 1.93
CA GLY A 13 -5.19 -9.50 2.40
C GLY A 13 -5.33 -10.56 3.48
N LEU A 14 -5.93 -10.22 4.62
CA LEU A 14 -6.10 -11.15 5.74
C LEU A 14 -7.54 -11.15 6.24
N ASP A 15 -8.25 -12.23 5.96
CA ASP A 15 -9.56 -12.51 6.55
C ASP A 15 -9.42 -13.53 7.69
N ASP A 16 -8.60 -14.57 7.47
CA ASP A 16 -8.48 -15.70 8.38
C ASP A 16 -7.32 -15.55 9.38
N TYR A 17 -7.61 -15.08 10.60
CA TYR A 17 -6.62 -14.91 11.66
C TYR A 17 -6.51 -16.12 12.60
N ALA A 18 -5.30 -16.50 13.00
CA ALA A 18 -5.11 -17.66 13.89
C ALA A 18 -5.56 -17.39 15.35
N LYS A 19 -5.42 -16.15 15.81
CA LYS A 19 -5.55 -15.75 17.22
C LYS A 19 -6.49 -14.56 17.45
N TRP A 20 -6.98 -13.97 16.37
CA TRP A 20 -7.77 -12.75 16.40
C TRP A 20 -9.12 -12.97 15.72
N ASP A 21 -10.02 -12.01 15.88
CA ASP A 21 -11.29 -12.02 15.19
C ASP A 21 -11.07 -12.08 13.67
N GLN A 22 -12.04 -12.69 12.98
CA GLN A 22 -11.96 -12.85 11.53
C GLN A 22 -12.48 -11.59 10.85
N LEU A 23 -11.94 -11.33 9.66
CA LEU A 23 -12.52 -10.39 8.70
C LEU A 23 -13.16 -11.16 7.55
N HIS A 24 -13.93 -10.48 6.71
CA HIS A 24 -14.67 -11.10 5.61
C HIS A 24 -14.49 -10.40 4.26
N GLY A 25 -13.84 -9.24 4.25
CA GLY A 25 -13.67 -8.43 3.05
C GLY A 25 -12.24 -8.16 2.64
N ALA A 26 -11.27 -8.43 3.50
CA ALA A 26 -9.90 -8.00 3.30
C ALA A 26 -9.22 -8.76 2.15
N VAL A 27 -9.40 -10.07 2.06
CA VAL A 27 -8.90 -10.88 0.94
C VAL A 27 -9.67 -10.53 -0.33
N THR A 28 -10.97 -10.27 -0.23
CA THR A 28 -11.79 -9.85 -1.37
C THR A 28 -11.31 -8.52 -1.94
N ASP A 29 -10.95 -7.55 -1.11
CA ASP A 29 -10.35 -6.27 -1.53
C ASP A 29 -9.02 -6.48 -2.21
N ALA A 30 -8.14 -7.27 -1.59
CA ALA A 30 -6.82 -7.57 -2.12
C ALA A 30 -6.90 -8.27 -3.49
N LYS A 31 -7.76 -9.29 -3.64
CA LYS A 31 -8.00 -9.99 -4.91
C LYS A 31 -8.53 -9.09 -6.02
N ALA A 32 -9.26 -8.03 -5.69
CA ALA A 32 -9.74 -7.07 -6.68
C ALA A 32 -8.63 -6.19 -7.27
N ILE A 33 -7.44 -6.20 -6.64
CA ILE A 33 -6.23 -5.53 -7.11
C ILE A 33 -5.32 -6.57 -7.78
N LYS A 34 -4.76 -7.51 -7.01
CA LYS A 34 -3.92 -8.62 -7.50
C LYS A 34 -3.87 -9.76 -6.49
N GLN A 35 -3.69 -10.99 -6.97
CA GLN A 35 -3.50 -12.16 -6.11
C GLN A 35 -2.03 -12.31 -5.72
N THR A 36 -1.67 -12.03 -4.45
CA THR A 36 -0.28 -12.13 -4.00
C THR A 36 -0.15 -12.90 -2.67
N LEU A 37 -0.46 -12.29 -1.52
CA LEU A 37 -0.20 -12.87 -0.19
C LEU A 37 -1.44 -12.83 0.70
N PHE A 38 -2.05 -14.00 0.98
CA PHE A 38 -3.34 -14.08 1.69
C PHE A 38 -3.33 -15.02 2.89
N ASP A 39 -4.09 -14.65 3.92
CA ASP A 39 -4.46 -15.50 5.06
C ASP A 39 -3.25 -16.25 5.64
N LYS A 40 -3.33 -17.58 5.73
CA LYS A 40 -2.29 -18.46 6.28
C LYS A 40 -0.90 -18.27 5.68
N LYS A 41 -0.80 -17.64 4.49
CA LYS A 41 0.49 -17.31 3.86
C LYS A 41 1.01 -15.94 4.30
N ALA A 42 0.15 -15.02 4.70
CA ALA A 42 0.48 -13.66 5.17
C ALA A 42 0.98 -13.67 6.63
N THR A 43 1.96 -14.52 6.91
CA THR A 43 2.66 -14.55 8.20
C THR A 43 3.57 -13.34 8.36
N ARG A 44 3.97 -13.04 9.60
CA ARG A 44 4.92 -11.97 9.90
C ARG A 44 6.18 -12.08 9.05
N ALA A 45 6.77 -13.28 9.03
CA ALA A 45 7.98 -13.57 8.29
C ALA A 45 7.78 -13.38 6.78
N ALA A 46 6.67 -13.91 6.22
CA ALA A 46 6.40 -13.80 4.79
C ALA A 46 6.15 -12.36 4.33
N ILE A 47 5.50 -11.52 5.15
CA ILE A 47 5.28 -10.11 4.84
C ILE A 47 6.62 -9.36 4.76
N ILE A 48 7.49 -9.55 5.76
CA ILE A 48 8.83 -8.91 5.79
C ILE A 48 9.67 -9.43 4.63
N GLU A 49 9.72 -10.74 4.42
CA GLU A 49 10.46 -11.36 3.32
C GLU A 49 9.98 -10.85 1.95
N ALA A 50 8.67 -10.65 1.77
CA ALA A 50 8.14 -10.10 0.52
C ALA A 50 8.59 -8.66 0.26
N LEU A 51 8.65 -7.81 1.31
CA LEU A 51 9.18 -6.45 1.20
C LEU A 51 10.70 -6.45 0.91
N GLU A 52 11.46 -7.36 1.54
CA GLU A 52 12.89 -7.51 1.23
C GLU A 52 13.14 -8.06 -0.17
N LYS A 53 12.30 -8.98 -0.65
CA LYS A 53 12.35 -9.46 -2.03
C LYS A 53 12.08 -8.33 -3.01
N LEU A 54 11.12 -7.46 -2.75
CA LEU A 54 10.91 -6.26 -3.55
C LEU A 54 12.15 -5.37 -3.55
N ARG A 55 12.79 -5.15 -2.39
CA ARG A 55 14.03 -4.34 -2.31
C ARG A 55 15.12 -4.87 -3.24
N ASN A 56 15.28 -6.19 -3.30
CA ASN A 56 16.39 -6.86 -3.98
C ASN A 56 16.03 -7.37 -5.40
N ASP A 57 14.85 -7.02 -5.94
CA ASP A 57 14.39 -7.52 -7.23
C ASP A 57 15.01 -6.71 -8.38
N GLU A 58 16.01 -7.29 -9.03
CA GLU A 58 16.75 -6.67 -10.15
C GLU A 58 15.87 -6.27 -11.34
N ARG A 59 14.63 -6.78 -11.42
CA ARG A 59 13.68 -6.41 -12.48
C ARG A 59 13.03 -5.05 -12.21
N ILE A 60 13.09 -4.55 -10.97
CA ILE A 60 12.64 -3.21 -10.61
C ILE A 60 13.65 -2.23 -11.16
N ASN A 61 13.27 -1.54 -12.24
CA ASN A 61 14.04 -0.43 -12.78
C ASN A 61 13.58 0.88 -12.12
N LYS A 62 14.45 1.90 -12.18
CA LYS A 62 14.29 3.20 -11.51
C LYS A 62 13.06 4.02 -11.92
N GLU A 63 12.29 3.53 -12.89
CA GLU A 63 11.18 4.25 -13.52
C GLU A 63 9.84 3.52 -13.36
N GLY A 64 9.82 2.33 -12.77
CA GLY A 64 8.63 1.50 -12.61
C GLY A 64 7.89 1.71 -11.29
N PRO A 65 6.59 2.06 -11.27
CA PRO A 65 5.88 2.25 -10.00
C PRO A 65 5.80 0.95 -9.19
N ILE A 66 5.96 1.08 -7.86
CA ILE A 66 5.69 0.03 -6.87
C ILE A 66 4.40 0.35 -6.13
N VAL A 67 3.55 -0.66 -5.97
CA VAL A 67 2.33 -0.61 -5.16
C VAL A 67 2.42 -1.59 -4.02
N ILE A 68 2.28 -1.11 -2.79
CA ILE A 68 2.10 -1.97 -1.61
C ILE A 68 0.70 -1.74 -1.09
N PHE A 69 -0.12 -2.78 -1.08
CA PHE A 69 -1.48 -2.74 -0.54
C PHE A 69 -1.60 -3.71 0.61
N TYR A 70 -2.13 -3.24 1.73
CA TYR A 70 -2.46 -4.06 2.88
C TYR A 70 -3.93 -3.88 3.25
N SER A 71 -4.61 -4.99 3.46
CA SER A 71 -5.98 -5.06 3.93
C SER A 71 -6.07 -6.12 5.02
N GLY A 72 -6.56 -5.74 6.19
CA GLY A 72 -6.60 -6.61 7.36
C GLY A 72 -6.70 -5.81 8.66
N HIS A 73 -6.46 -6.46 9.79
CA HIS A 73 -6.37 -5.79 11.08
C HIS A 73 -5.11 -4.94 11.20
N GLY A 74 -5.29 -3.74 11.76
CA GLY A 74 -4.21 -2.98 12.37
C GLY A 74 -4.45 -2.82 13.86
N CYS A 75 -3.46 -2.30 14.58
CA CYS A 75 -3.61 -2.00 15.99
C CYS A 75 -2.66 -0.90 16.46
N GLU A 76 -2.92 -0.38 17.65
CA GLU A 76 -2.07 0.62 18.28
C GLU A 76 -1.70 0.18 19.69
N ARG A 77 -0.46 0.52 20.09
CA ARG A 77 0.01 0.30 21.45
C ARG A 77 0.94 1.41 21.85
N ASN A 78 1.03 1.70 23.16
CA ASN A 78 2.05 2.61 23.67
C ASN A 78 3.42 2.18 23.13
N SER A 79 4.13 3.13 22.54
CA SER A 79 5.47 2.88 22.05
C SER A 79 6.39 2.56 23.24
N PRO A 80 7.29 1.58 23.11
CA PRO A 80 8.34 1.38 24.09
C PRO A 80 9.11 2.69 24.34
N PRO A 81 9.45 3.05 25.59
CA PRO A 81 10.11 4.32 25.89
C PRO A 81 11.38 4.56 25.08
N ALA A 82 12.17 3.52 24.85
CA ALA A 82 13.39 3.56 24.03
C ALA A 82 13.17 4.05 22.59
N TRP A 83 11.93 3.98 22.08
CA TRP A 83 11.62 4.40 20.71
C TRP A 83 11.46 5.91 20.57
N ASN A 84 11.42 6.67 21.68
CA ASN A 84 11.30 8.13 21.70
C ASN A 84 10.13 8.69 20.85
N LEU A 85 9.04 7.92 20.72
CA LEU A 85 7.81 8.36 20.08
C LEU A 85 6.89 9.00 21.14
N ASN A 86 6.22 10.11 20.82
CA ASN A 86 5.51 10.90 21.83
C ASN A 86 4.18 10.27 22.32
N SER A 87 3.93 8.97 22.12
CA SER A 87 2.93 8.20 22.90
C SER A 87 2.71 6.78 22.39
N LYS A 88 2.35 6.64 21.11
CA LYS A 88 1.77 5.41 20.55
C LYS A 88 2.44 5.03 19.24
N ALA A 89 2.66 3.74 19.07
CA ALA A 89 3.11 3.14 17.83
C ALA A 89 1.94 2.38 17.19
N GLN A 90 1.94 2.37 15.87
CA GLN A 90 0.96 1.69 15.05
C GLN A 90 1.57 0.42 14.49
N TYR A 91 0.75 -0.61 14.28
CA TYR A 91 1.22 -1.91 13.83
C TYR A 91 0.25 -2.53 12.81
N LEU A 92 0.83 -3.27 11.86
CA LEU A 92 0.10 -4.26 11.08
C LEU A 92 0.03 -5.56 11.88
N VAL A 93 -1.08 -6.29 11.75
CA VAL A 93 -1.29 -7.57 12.43
C VAL A 93 -1.21 -8.70 11.40
N PRO A 94 -0.09 -9.44 11.36
CA PRO A 94 0.03 -10.63 10.52
C PRO A 94 -0.91 -11.76 10.95
N GLN A 95 -1.08 -12.74 10.07
CA GLN A 95 -2.00 -13.85 10.30
C GLN A 95 -1.68 -14.69 11.55
N ASP A 96 -0.38 -14.87 11.79
CA ASP A 96 0.22 -15.67 12.87
C ASP A 96 0.58 -14.84 14.11
N CYS A 97 0.17 -13.57 14.17
CA CYS A 97 0.42 -12.71 15.32
C CYS A 97 -0.23 -13.28 16.58
N GLU A 98 0.55 -13.53 17.62
CA GLU A 98 0.02 -14.00 18.90
C GLU A 98 -0.65 -12.86 19.69
N ALA A 99 -1.77 -13.17 20.33
CA ALA A 99 -2.49 -12.23 21.19
C ALA A 99 -1.87 -12.07 22.59
N THR A 100 -0.93 -12.94 22.95
CA THR A 100 -0.33 -13.04 24.29
C THR A 100 1.01 -12.31 24.42
N GLY A 101 1.53 -11.74 23.34
CA GLY A 101 2.86 -11.12 23.31
C GLY A 101 4.02 -12.13 23.23
N VAL A 102 3.72 -13.39 22.98
CA VAL A 102 4.71 -14.38 22.54
C VAL A 102 4.98 -14.17 21.05
N TRP A 103 6.16 -14.51 20.56
CA TRP A 103 6.43 -14.47 19.12
C TRP A 103 5.53 -15.45 18.35
N PRO A 104 5.01 -15.12 17.15
CA PRO A 104 5.25 -13.90 16.35
C PRO A 104 4.51 -12.65 16.84
N LEU A 105 5.21 -11.52 16.81
CA LEU A 105 4.70 -10.20 17.22
C LEU A 105 4.16 -9.40 16.02
N PRO A 106 3.28 -8.40 16.25
CA PRO A 106 2.81 -7.53 15.18
C PRO A 106 3.97 -6.74 14.56
N ILE A 107 3.80 -6.25 13.34
CA ILE A 107 4.85 -5.52 12.61
C ILE A 107 4.66 -4.02 12.85
N PRO A 108 5.57 -3.33 13.55
CA PRO A 108 5.41 -1.91 13.82
C PRO A 108 5.61 -1.09 12.54
N ASN A 109 4.92 0.04 12.44
CA ASN A 109 5.00 0.94 11.29
C ASN A 109 6.44 1.39 11.00
N ARG A 110 7.27 1.59 12.03
CA ARG A 110 8.71 1.89 11.87
C ARG A 110 9.47 0.83 11.08
N THR A 111 9.13 -0.46 11.24
CA THR A 111 9.75 -1.56 10.49
C THR A 111 9.30 -1.52 9.04
N ILE A 112 8.00 -1.27 8.80
CA ILE A 112 7.46 -1.11 7.45
C ILE A 112 8.13 0.09 6.74
N CYS A 113 8.22 1.24 7.41
CA CYS A 113 8.90 2.42 6.89
C CYS A 113 10.37 2.14 6.55
N ALA A 114 11.13 1.50 7.45
CA ALA A 114 12.54 1.17 7.19
C ALA A 114 12.71 0.25 5.96
N LEU A 115 11.81 -0.74 5.79
CA LEU A 115 11.81 -1.62 4.63
C LEU A 115 11.51 -0.86 3.34
N ILE A 116 10.51 0.02 3.33
CA ILE A 116 10.13 0.84 2.17
C ILE A 116 11.22 1.85 1.81
N GLU A 117 11.83 2.50 2.79
CA GLU A 117 12.99 3.38 2.57
C GLU A 117 14.16 2.59 1.99
N GLY A 118 14.35 1.34 2.43
CA GLY A 118 15.29 0.41 1.83
C GLY A 118 14.99 0.13 0.35
N ILE A 119 13.73 -0.13 0.00
CA ILE A 119 13.28 -0.31 -1.39
C ILE A 119 13.57 0.96 -2.20
N ALA A 120 13.23 2.14 -1.66
CA ALA A 120 13.46 3.43 -2.32
C ALA A 120 14.93 3.65 -2.65
N ARG A 121 15.80 3.43 -1.65
CA ARG A 121 17.24 3.66 -1.75
C ARG A 121 17.91 2.74 -2.75
N GLU A 122 17.55 1.46 -2.76
CA GLU A 122 18.13 0.48 -3.69
C GLU A 122 17.63 0.69 -5.12
N ASN A 123 16.37 1.10 -5.28
CA ASN A 123 15.70 1.21 -6.58
C ASN A 123 15.66 2.63 -7.16
N GLY A 124 16.44 3.57 -6.62
CA GLY A 124 16.81 4.81 -7.32
C GLY A 124 16.17 6.11 -6.85
N ASP A 125 15.54 6.14 -5.67
CA ASP A 125 15.07 7.40 -5.09
C ASP A 125 16.26 8.18 -4.48
N ASN A 126 16.88 9.02 -5.31
CA ASN A 126 17.92 9.94 -4.87
C ASN A 126 17.28 11.08 -4.05
N ILE A 127 17.12 10.87 -2.74
CA ILE A 127 16.59 11.81 -1.71
C ILE A 127 17.21 13.23 -1.76
N ALA A 128 18.27 13.46 -2.54
CA ALA A 128 19.09 14.67 -2.54
C ALA A 128 18.51 15.90 -3.30
N SER A 129 17.38 15.82 -4.02
CA SER A 129 16.81 16.99 -4.72
C SER A 129 15.39 17.32 -4.24
N ALA A 130 15.32 18.16 -3.20
CA ALA A 130 14.08 18.59 -2.54
C ALA A 130 13.34 19.72 -3.30
N THR A 131 13.06 19.55 -4.59
CA THR A 131 12.10 20.42 -5.30
C THR A 131 10.74 19.73 -5.41
N PRO A 132 9.65 20.32 -4.89
CA PRO A 132 8.29 19.87 -5.17
C PRO A 132 8.07 19.88 -6.68
N CYS A 133 7.18 19.02 -7.21
CA CYS A 133 6.73 18.96 -8.61
C CYS A 133 6.48 20.40 -9.15
N SER A 134 7.54 21.07 -9.59
CA SER A 134 7.53 22.36 -10.25
C SER A 134 7.36 22.03 -11.71
N VAL A 135 6.22 22.43 -12.23
CA VAL A 135 5.92 22.51 -13.65
C VAL A 135 7.17 22.93 -14.45
N SER A 136 7.87 21.97 -15.08
CA SER A 136 8.74 22.11 -16.26
C SER A 136 10.05 21.29 -16.28
N SER A 137 10.47 20.61 -15.22
CA SER A 137 11.59 19.66 -15.32
C SER A 137 11.09 18.21 -15.30
N PHE A 138 11.52 17.50 -16.34
CA PHE A 138 11.47 16.07 -16.55
C PHE A 138 12.27 15.36 -15.45
N ASP A 139 11.78 15.39 -14.20
CA ASP A 139 12.41 14.68 -13.08
C ASP A 139 11.77 13.29 -12.95
N ASP A 140 12.52 12.28 -13.40
CA ASP A 140 12.23 10.85 -13.37
C ASP A 140 12.19 10.29 -11.94
N ARG A 141 11.29 10.79 -11.09
CA ARG A 141 11.15 10.31 -9.72
C ARG A 141 10.21 9.13 -9.61
N PHE A 142 10.74 8.07 -9.03
CA PHE A 142 10.06 6.84 -8.67
C PHE A 142 9.05 7.09 -7.54
N ALA A 143 7.75 7.05 -7.86
CA ALA A 143 6.71 7.14 -6.82
C ALA A 143 6.34 5.74 -6.34
N GLN A 144 6.71 5.41 -5.10
CA GLN A 144 6.15 4.26 -4.40
C GLN A 144 4.80 4.64 -3.80
N THR A 145 3.81 3.76 -3.94
CA THR A 145 2.47 3.96 -3.39
C THR A 145 2.18 2.90 -2.36
N ILE A 146 1.85 3.33 -1.15
CA ILE A 146 1.42 2.46 -0.06
C ILE A 146 -0.04 2.73 0.22
N ILE A 147 -0.83 1.68 0.33
CA ILE A 147 -2.26 1.76 0.59
C ILE A 147 -2.57 0.84 1.76
N PHE A 148 -3.04 1.43 2.86
CA PHE A 148 -3.44 0.72 4.07
C PHE A 148 -4.95 0.83 4.26
N ASP A 149 -5.64 -0.28 4.00
CA ASP A 149 -7.07 -0.45 4.29
C ASP A 149 -7.28 -1.18 5.63
N CYS A 150 -6.76 -0.58 6.70
CA CYS A 150 -6.78 -1.10 8.08
C CYS A 150 -6.83 0.02 9.14
N CYS A 151 -7.21 -0.31 10.38
CA CYS A 151 -7.19 0.63 11.51
C CYS A 151 -5.82 0.67 12.18
N LEU A 152 -5.03 1.73 11.97
CA LEU A 152 -3.74 1.84 12.65
C LEU A 152 -3.82 2.42 14.07
N SER A 153 -4.96 3.03 14.48
CA SER A 153 -5.12 3.66 15.81
C SER A 153 -6.18 3.00 16.73
N ALA A 154 -6.27 1.68 16.68
CA ALA A 154 -7.13 0.97 17.60
C ALA A 154 -6.48 0.87 18.98
N SER A 155 -6.74 1.88 19.82
CA SER A 155 -6.48 1.81 21.26
C SER A 155 -7.25 0.62 21.85
N SER A 156 -6.65 -0.12 22.78
CA SER A 156 -7.25 -1.32 23.42
C SER A 156 -8.62 -1.08 24.07
N THR A 157 -9.04 0.18 24.26
CA THR A 157 -10.36 0.58 24.75
C THR A 157 -11.42 0.73 23.64
N ARG A 158 -11.04 0.95 22.38
CA ARG A 158 -11.99 1.17 21.27
C ARG A 158 -12.53 -0.13 20.67
N GLY A 159 -11.77 -1.23 20.74
CA GLY A 159 -12.18 -2.53 20.20
C GLY A 159 -13.09 -3.35 21.14
N LEU A 160 -13.11 -3.03 22.43
CA LEU A 160 -13.95 -3.74 23.42
C LEU A 160 -15.34 -3.09 23.58
N ASP A 161 -15.44 -1.77 23.40
CA ASP A 161 -16.69 -1.03 23.59
C ASP A 161 -17.42 -0.66 22.28
N ASN A 162 -16.73 -0.64 21.12
CA ASN A 162 -17.38 -0.44 19.82
C ASN A 162 -17.68 -1.78 19.14
N LYS A 163 -18.59 -2.57 19.73
CA LYS A 163 -19.61 -3.11 18.85
C LYS A 163 -20.31 -1.89 18.30
N CYS A 164 -20.04 -1.56 17.04
CA CYS A 164 -20.89 -0.61 16.33
C CYS A 164 -22.33 -0.97 16.72
N GLU A 165 -23.17 -0.01 17.12
CA GLU A 165 -24.60 -0.27 17.34
C GLU A 165 -25.28 -0.91 16.11
N ASP A 166 -24.56 -0.91 14.99
CA ASP A 166 -24.85 -1.50 13.70
C ASP A 166 -23.89 -2.69 13.43
N ASP A 167 -24.37 -3.92 13.69
CA ASP A 167 -23.65 -5.18 13.45
C ASP A 167 -23.21 -5.36 11.97
N GLU A 168 -23.64 -4.49 11.05
CA GLU A 168 -23.26 -4.50 9.63
C GLU A 168 -21.85 -3.92 9.37
N TYR A 169 -21.23 -3.27 10.35
CA TYR A 169 -19.88 -2.68 10.22
C TYR A 169 -18.87 -3.37 11.14
N ILE A 170 -17.87 -4.02 10.55
CA ILE A 170 -16.82 -4.74 11.29
C ILE A 170 -15.55 -3.88 11.29
N PRO A 171 -15.05 -3.43 12.46
CA PRO A 171 -13.84 -2.63 12.50
C PRO A 171 -12.61 -3.47 12.14
N ARG A 172 -11.74 -2.92 11.29
CA ARG A 172 -10.47 -3.55 10.88
C ARG A 172 -9.36 -3.35 11.89
N SER A 173 -9.65 -3.66 13.15
CA SER A 173 -8.77 -3.45 14.29
C SER A 173 -8.80 -4.56 15.32
N VAL A 174 -7.69 -4.73 16.03
CA VAL A 174 -7.63 -5.56 17.26
C VAL A 174 -6.97 -4.79 18.40
N GLY A 175 -7.27 -5.19 19.65
CA GLY A 175 -6.66 -4.62 20.84
C GLY A 175 -5.44 -5.42 21.31
N LEU A 176 -4.26 -4.79 21.33
CA LEU A 176 -3.08 -5.39 21.96
C LEU A 176 -3.08 -5.14 23.48
N HIS A 177 -2.87 -6.20 24.25
CA HIS A 177 -2.87 -6.16 25.72
C HIS A 177 -1.49 -6.49 26.35
N PHE A 178 -0.44 -6.57 25.54
CA PHE A 178 0.93 -6.81 25.97
C PHE A 178 1.86 -5.63 25.65
N ASN A 179 3.05 -5.64 26.23
CA ASN A 179 4.08 -4.65 25.93
C ASN A 179 4.96 -5.14 24.79
N ILE A 180 5.36 -4.23 23.92
CA ILE A 180 6.24 -4.52 22.79
C ILE A 180 7.69 -4.47 23.28
N PRO A 181 8.54 -5.46 22.94
CA PRO A 181 9.95 -5.41 23.27
C PRO A 181 10.62 -4.19 22.65
N GLU A 182 11.47 -3.52 23.43
CA GLU A 182 12.21 -2.33 22.97
C GLU A 182 13.12 -2.63 21.78
N ASN A 183 13.64 -3.86 21.71
CA ASN A 183 14.59 -4.31 20.69
C ASN A 183 13.91 -4.99 19.48
N LEU A 184 12.59 -4.85 19.32
CA LEU A 184 11.86 -5.48 18.21
C LEU A 184 12.32 -4.90 16.88
N ASP A 185 12.82 -5.79 16.01
CA ASP A 185 13.34 -5.51 14.66
C ASP A 185 14.57 -4.59 14.61
N ASP A 186 15.36 -4.49 15.69
CA ASP A 186 16.60 -3.68 15.74
C ASP A 186 17.54 -3.94 14.56
N ASP A 187 17.57 -5.17 14.06
CA ASP A 187 18.37 -5.61 12.91
C ASP A 187 17.86 -5.06 11.57
N ILE A 188 16.58 -4.68 11.49
CA ILE A 188 15.99 -4.05 10.30
C ILE A 188 16.25 -2.54 10.29
N TRP A 189 16.32 -1.89 11.46
CA TRP A 189 16.41 -0.42 11.54
C TRP A 189 17.68 0.17 12.21
N GLY A 190 18.58 -0.60 12.83
CA GLY A 190 19.86 -0.14 13.43
C GLY A 190 21.07 -0.31 12.49
N SER A 191 22.00 0.64 12.29
CA SER A 191 22.82 1.41 13.24
C SER A 191 22.91 2.92 12.92
N ARG A 192 21.88 3.50 12.33
CA ARG A 192 21.75 4.97 12.27
C ARG A 192 20.43 5.32 12.91
N ALA A 193 20.50 5.99 14.04
CA ALA A 193 19.38 6.65 14.69
C ALA A 193 18.78 7.67 13.71
N MET A 194 17.94 7.19 12.79
CA MET A 194 16.90 8.01 12.23
C MET A 194 15.92 8.16 13.38
N SER A 195 15.99 9.32 14.02
CA SER A 195 14.87 9.88 14.78
C SER A 195 13.65 9.82 13.86
N VAL A 196 12.89 8.72 13.92
CA VAL A 196 11.56 8.65 13.34
C VAL A 196 10.71 9.53 14.23
N ALA A 197 10.77 10.84 13.98
CA ALA A 197 9.88 11.78 14.62
C ALA A 197 8.43 11.37 14.30
N ASN A 198 7.56 11.54 15.30
CA ASN A 198 6.15 11.18 15.29
C ASN A 198 5.46 11.35 13.93
N GLY A 199 4.67 10.33 13.55
CA GLY A 199 3.69 10.40 12.46
C GLY A 199 4.30 10.88 11.15
N PHE A 200 5.04 10.00 10.47
CA PHE A 200 5.49 10.15 9.07
C PHE A 200 6.38 11.38 8.72
N ALA A 201 6.67 12.31 9.63
CA ALA A 201 6.61 13.71 9.23
C ALA A 201 7.58 14.26 8.16
N TYR A 202 8.81 13.77 7.92
CA TYR A 202 9.69 14.50 6.96
C TYR A 202 10.65 13.73 6.04
N HIS A 203 11.13 12.52 6.37
CA HIS A 203 12.01 11.75 5.45
C HIS A 203 11.29 10.61 4.72
N GLY A 204 10.47 9.83 5.42
CA GLY A 204 9.68 8.74 4.80
C GLY A 204 8.76 9.26 3.68
N LEU A 205 8.14 10.43 3.88
CA LEU A 205 7.23 11.06 2.91
C LEU A 205 7.91 11.52 1.62
N GLN A 206 9.25 11.58 1.55
CA GLN A 206 9.92 11.88 0.29
C GLN A 206 9.88 10.68 -0.68
N SER A 207 9.88 9.47 -0.13
CA SER A 207 10.05 8.22 -0.90
C SER A 207 8.78 7.54 -1.36
N HIS A 208 7.65 7.88 -0.73
CA HIS A 208 6.38 7.25 -1.03
C HIS A 208 5.20 8.18 -0.77
N VAL A 209 4.07 7.83 -1.37
CA VAL A 209 2.75 8.36 -1.01
C VAL A 209 1.99 7.28 -0.25
N LEU A 210 1.54 7.62 0.94
CA LEU A 210 0.67 6.80 1.78
C LEU A 210 -0.79 7.20 1.57
N LEU A 211 -1.63 6.22 1.29
CA LEU A 211 -3.09 6.31 1.36
C LEU A 211 -3.59 5.42 2.50
N ALA A 212 -4.04 6.02 3.60
CA ALA A 212 -4.56 5.29 4.76
C ALA A 212 -6.08 5.42 4.84
N ALA A 213 -6.78 4.35 5.22
CA ALA A 213 -8.25 4.32 5.26
C ALA A 213 -8.88 5.27 6.28
N CYS A 214 -8.19 5.60 7.37
CA CYS A 214 -8.72 6.42 8.45
C CYS A 214 -7.64 7.27 9.14
N ARG A 215 -8.08 8.25 9.93
CA ARG A 215 -7.21 9.06 10.81
C ARG A 215 -6.77 8.29 12.05
N GLU A 216 -5.79 8.85 12.77
CA GLU A 216 -5.31 8.38 14.08
C GLU A 216 -6.36 8.36 15.19
N THR A 217 -7.59 8.83 14.98
CA THR A 217 -8.64 8.78 16.02
C THR A 217 -9.86 8.00 15.57
N GLU A 218 -9.79 7.38 14.40
CA GLU A 218 -10.91 6.76 13.71
C GLU A 218 -10.63 5.29 13.42
N LEU A 219 -11.68 4.59 12.98
CA LEU A 219 -11.61 3.20 12.55
C LEU A 219 -11.88 3.11 11.04
N ALA A 220 -11.16 2.21 10.39
CA ALA A 220 -11.51 1.62 9.10
C ALA A 220 -12.50 0.47 9.34
N TYR A 221 -13.45 0.30 8.43
CA TYR A 221 -14.51 -0.69 8.57
C TYR A 221 -14.65 -1.56 7.33
N GLU A 222 -15.07 -2.79 7.56
CA GLU A 222 -15.75 -3.61 6.57
C GLU A 222 -17.25 -3.36 6.61
N HIS A 223 -17.85 -3.41 5.43
CA HIS A 223 -19.27 -3.39 5.24
C HIS A 223 -19.60 -4.24 4.03
N LYS A 224 -20.54 -5.17 4.16
CA LYS A 224 -20.97 -6.09 3.07
C LYS A 224 -19.82 -6.86 2.43
N GLY A 225 -18.89 -7.37 3.26
CA GLY A 225 -17.76 -8.20 2.81
C GLY A 225 -16.70 -7.44 2.02
N ARG A 226 -16.56 -6.13 2.25
CA ARG A 226 -15.54 -5.27 1.64
C ARG A 226 -15.14 -4.15 2.60
N GLY A 227 -13.91 -3.66 2.49
CA GLY A 227 -13.45 -2.46 3.15
C GLY A 227 -14.12 -1.24 2.53
N LEU A 228 -14.59 -0.31 3.37
CA LEU A 228 -15.20 0.93 2.89
C LEU A 228 -14.22 1.71 2.01
N PHE A 229 -12.97 1.85 2.46
CA PHE A 229 -11.97 2.63 1.74
C PHE A 229 -11.51 1.93 0.46
N ALA A 230 -11.13 0.64 0.48
CA ALA A 230 -10.74 -0.06 -0.75
C ALA A 230 -11.87 -0.07 -1.79
N SER A 231 -13.12 -0.26 -1.37
CA SER A 231 -14.28 -0.19 -2.28
C SER A 231 -14.41 1.18 -2.94
N ALA A 232 -14.36 2.25 -2.14
CA ALA A 232 -14.47 3.61 -2.65
C ALA A 232 -13.27 3.97 -3.57
N LEU A 233 -12.06 3.55 -3.20
CA LEU A 233 -10.85 3.73 -3.99
C LEU A 233 -10.96 3.03 -5.36
N LEU A 234 -11.36 1.76 -5.38
CA LEU A 234 -11.53 0.99 -6.62
C LEU A 234 -12.60 1.61 -7.53
N VAL A 235 -13.73 2.06 -6.96
CA VAL A 235 -14.78 2.76 -7.72
C VAL A 235 -14.25 4.06 -8.32
N ALA A 236 -13.54 4.88 -7.52
CA ALA A 236 -12.98 6.13 -7.99
C ALA A 236 -11.95 5.92 -9.11
N LEU A 237 -11.05 4.93 -8.94
CA LEU A 237 -10.06 4.57 -9.95
C LEU A 237 -10.71 4.10 -11.26
N ARG A 238 -11.72 3.23 -11.18
CA ARG A 238 -12.47 2.76 -12.36
C ARG A 238 -13.18 3.90 -13.08
N SER A 239 -13.79 4.82 -12.32
CA SER A 239 -14.45 6.00 -12.89
C SER A 239 -13.43 6.92 -13.58
N CYS A 240 -12.29 7.20 -12.96
CA CYS A 240 -11.23 8.00 -13.59
C CYS A 240 -10.72 7.33 -14.87
N ALA A 241 -10.48 6.02 -14.83
CA ALA A 241 -10.06 5.26 -16.01
C ALA A 241 -11.11 5.30 -17.15
N ALA A 242 -12.39 5.12 -16.82
CA ALA A 242 -13.49 5.19 -17.80
C ALA A 242 -13.64 6.60 -18.42
N SER A 243 -13.32 7.65 -17.66
CA SER A 243 -13.35 9.03 -18.13
C SER A 243 -12.02 9.52 -18.73
N GLY A 244 -10.98 8.69 -18.78
CA GLY A 244 -9.64 9.08 -19.24
C GLY A 244 -8.95 10.14 -18.37
N LEU A 245 -9.36 10.27 -17.11
CA LEU A 245 -8.82 11.22 -16.14
C LEU A 245 -7.61 10.62 -15.42
N ALA A 246 -6.52 11.39 -15.34
CA ALA A 246 -5.33 11.07 -14.56
C ALA A 246 -5.23 11.99 -13.33
N PRO A 247 -5.98 11.69 -12.26
CA PRO A 247 -5.95 12.50 -11.05
C PRO A 247 -4.60 12.34 -10.34
N THR A 248 -4.22 13.35 -9.57
CA THR A 248 -3.20 13.22 -8.52
C THR A 248 -3.71 12.35 -7.37
N TYR A 249 -2.82 11.91 -6.47
CA TYR A 249 -3.23 11.17 -5.27
C TYR A 249 -4.21 11.99 -4.42
N ALA A 250 -3.93 13.28 -4.23
CA ALA A 250 -4.78 14.21 -3.50
C ALA A 250 -6.15 14.42 -4.18
N GLU A 251 -6.18 14.55 -5.51
CA GLU A 251 -7.45 14.67 -6.26
C GLU A 251 -8.29 13.40 -6.21
N LEU A 252 -7.64 12.23 -6.27
CA LEU A 252 -8.31 10.94 -6.14
C LEU A 252 -8.97 10.81 -4.75
N LEU A 253 -8.24 11.15 -3.68
CA LEU A 253 -8.79 11.14 -2.33
C LEU A 253 -9.93 12.15 -2.18
N LYS A 254 -9.77 13.36 -2.71
CA LYS A 254 -10.84 14.37 -2.71
C LYS A 254 -12.10 13.87 -3.41
N ARG A 255 -11.95 13.16 -4.53
CA ARG A 255 -13.08 12.55 -5.25
C ARG A 255 -13.78 11.48 -4.41
N ILE A 256 -13.02 10.59 -3.77
CA ILE A 256 -13.56 9.58 -2.83
C ILE A 256 -14.38 10.25 -1.74
N LEU A 257 -13.81 11.29 -1.11
CA LEU A 257 -14.49 12.03 -0.05
C LEU A 257 -15.76 12.70 -0.58
N LEU A 258 -15.74 13.38 -1.73
CA LEU A 258 -16.91 14.09 -2.25
C LEU A 258 -18.03 13.17 -2.75
N GLU A 259 -17.69 12.02 -3.34
CA GLU A 259 -18.66 11.14 -3.99
C GLU A 259 -19.19 10.02 -3.08
N ASN A 260 -18.55 9.78 -1.92
CA ASN A 260 -18.93 8.70 -1.02
C ASN A 260 -19.34 9.23 0.37
N SER A 261 -20.65 9.44 0.55
CA SER A 261 -21.21 9.92 1.81
C SER A 261 -21.01 8.97 3.01
N GLN A 262 -20.82 7.66 2.77
CA GLN A 262 -20.52 6.72 3.86
C GLN A 262 -19.11 6.92 4.38
N ILE A 263 -18.13 7.11 3.48
CA ILE A 263 -16.76 7.49 3.85
C ILE A 263 -16.82 8.77 4.70
N GLN A 264 -17.37 9.87 4.19
CA GLN A 264 -17.46 11.15 4.93
C GLN A 264 -18.05 11.03 6.35
N LYS A 265 -18.96 10.08 6.58
CA LYS A 265 -19.65 9.93 7.88
C LYS A 265 -18.93 8.99 8.85
N LYS A 266 -18.22 7.98 8.34
CA LYS A 266 -17.69 6.88 9.16
C LYS A 266 -16.16 6.84 9.24
N THR A 267 -15.46 7.26 8.20
CA THR A 267 -14.00 7.11 8.10
C THR A 267 -13.40 8.19 7.20
N HIS A 268 -12.33 8.85 7.62
CA HIS A 268 -11.68 9.91 6.85
C HIS A 268 -10.31 9.46 6.36
N PRO A 269 -10.22 8.90 5.14
CA PRO A 269 -8.95 8.47 4.60
C PRO A 269 -7.96 9.62 4.47
N GLN A 270 -6.68 9.31 4.63
CA GLN A 270 -5.56 10.25 4.58
C GLN A 270 -4.72 10.00 3.34
N CYS A 271 -4.15 11.07 2.80
CA CYS A 271 -3.15 11.04 1.75
C CYS A 271 -1.96 11.83 2.25
N GLU A 272 -0.83 11.16 2.42
CA GLU A 272 0.39 11.75 2.95
C GLU A 272 1.55 11.44 2.01
N GLY A 273 2.38 12.43 1.71
CA GLY A 273 3.56 12.23 0.89
C GLY A 273 3.98 13.52 0.21
N PHE A 274 5.27 13.67 -0.02
CA PHE A 274 5.81 14.79 -0.79
C PHE A 274 5.25 14.80 -2.23
N ASN A 275 5.05 13.61 -2.80
CA ASN A 275 4.55 13.42 -4.17
C ASN A 275 3.02 13.30 -4.28
N GLN A 276 2.26 13.66 -3.23
CA GLN A 276 0.78 13.53 -3.22
C GLN A 276 0.07 14.33 -4.31
N ASN A 277 0.70 15.39 -4.82
CA ASN A 277 0.18 16.24 -5.89
C ASN A 277 0.70 15.84 -7.28
N CYS A 278 1.46 14.75 -7.39
CA CYS A 278 1.88 14.20 -8.67
C CYS A 278 0.84 13.12 -9.10
N ALA A 279 0.77 12.79 -10.40
CA ALA A 279 -0.29 11.94 -10.93
C ALA A 279 -0.27 10.53 -10.30
N PHE A 280 -1.45 9.99 -10.00
CA PHE A 280 -1.60 8.64 -9.45
C PHE A 280 -1.10 7.61 -10.47
N PHE A 281 -0.07 6.84 -10.10
CA PHE A 281 0.65 5.94 -11.01
C PHE A 281 1.13 6.60 -12.30
N ASP A 282 1.81 7.75 -12.19
CA ASP A 282 2.48 8.36 -13.32
C ASP A 282 3.49 7.39 -13.96
N ALA A 283 3.05 6.70 -15.00
CA ALA A 283 3.88 5.90 -15.88
C ALA A 283 4.09 6.62 -17.21
N ARG A 284 4.09 7.96 -17.23
CA ARG A 284 4.41 8.74 -18.44
C ARG A 284 5.92 8.74 -18.72
N VAL A 285 6.55 7.57 -18.76
CA VAL A 285 7.76 7.39 -19.57
C VAL A 285 7.31 6.99 -20.97
N ALA A 286 7.95 7.62 -21.96
CA ALA A 286 7.64 7.60 -23.40
C ALA A 286 6.51 8.53 -23.88
N ARG A 287 6.61 9.83 -23.57
CA ARG A 287 6.43 10.79 -24.69
C ARG A 287 7.77 10.88 -25.41
N PHE A 288 8.01 9.94 -26.33
CA PHE A 288 8.85 10.29 -27.46
C PHE A 288 8.17 11.49 -28.12
N SER A 289 8.81 12.65 -28.04
CA SER A 289 8.57 13.73 -28.98
C SER A 289 8.93 13.20 -30.37
N THR A 290 8.00 12.47 -31.00
CA THR A 290 7.99 12.33 -32.44
C THR A 290 7.69 13.71 -32.99
N MET A 291 8.74 14.46 -33.31
CA MET A 291 8.70 15.32 -34.47
C MET A 291 8.29 14.44 -35.67
N PHE A 292 7.16 14.82 -36.28
CA PHE A 292 6.70 14.49 -37.63
C PHE A 292 6.60 13.02 -38.08
N GLY A 293 5.40 12.64 -38.52
CA GLY A 293 5.23 11.66 -39.59
C GLY A 293 4.34 10.47 -39.25
N SER A 294 3.07 10.56 -39.65
CA SER A 294 2.09 9.48 -39.67
C SER A 294 2.61 8.24 -40.41
N ARG A 295 2.52 7.05 -39.81
CA ARG A 295 2.27 5.77 -40.52
C ARG A 295 1.79 4.69 -39.55
N LYS A 296 0.57 4.21 -39.79
CA LYS A 296 -0.01 3.01 -39.15
C LYS A 296 0.69 1.76 -39.69
N VAL A 297 1.09 0.84 -38.82
CA VAL A 297 1.29 -0.58 -39.17
C VAL A 297 0.72 -1.43 -38.04
N ALA A 298 -0.18 -2.35 -38.38
CA ALA A 298 -0.81 -3.30 -37.47
C ALA A 298 -0.18 -4.68 -37.64
N TYR A 299 -0.03 -5.44 -36.55
CA TYR A 299 0.23 -6.88 -36.62
C TYR A 299 -0.57 -7.62 -35.53
N ALA A 300 -1.16 -8.75 -35.93
CA ALA A 300 -1.95 -9.66 -35.11
C ALA A 300 -1.07 -10.75 -34.47
N PRO A 301 -1.44 -11.32 -33.30
CA PRO A 301 -0.63 -12.35 -32.64
C PRO A 301 -0.97 -13.78 -33.09
N VAL A 302 0.04 -14.63 -33.13
CA VAL A 302 -0.03 -16.09 -33.32
C VAL A 302 0.28 -16.76 -31.98
N TYR A 303 -0.55 -17.72 -31.55
CA TYR A 303 -0.33 -18.53 -30.35
C TYR A 303 0.13 -19.95 -30.71
N ARG A 304 1.09 -20.48 -29.93
CA ARG A 304 1.42 -21.90 -29.69
C ARG A 304 2.31 -21.95 -28.43
N ASP A 305 2.34 -22.93 -27.55
CA ASP A 305 1.48 -24.06 -27.14
C ASP A 305 2.14 -24.59 -25.83
N GLY A 306 1.31 -25.08 -24.89
CA GLY A 306 1.61 -26.19 -23.96
C GLY A 306 2.80 -26.16 -22.97
N THR A 307 2.43 -26.18 -21.67
CA THR A 307 3.05 -26.85 -20.50
C THR A 307 3.95 -26.06 -19.51
N GLN A 308 3.51 -26.06 -18.25
CA GLN A 308 4.09 -25.44 -17.04
C GLN A 308 4.97 -26.43 -16.23
N PRO A 309 5.80 -25.89 -15.32
CA PRO A 309 5.79 -26.31 -13.92
C PRO A 309 5.50 -25.14 -12.94
N LEU A 310 4.97 -25.47 -11.76
CA LEU A 310 4.61 -24.54 -10.68
C LEU A 310 5.86 -23.89 -10.04
N SER A 311 6.12 -22.63 -10.39
CA SER A 311 7.00 -21.68 -9.69
C SER A 311 6.16 -20.46 -9.27
N PHE A 312 6.40 -19.91 -8.08
CA PHE A 312 5.81 -18.62 -7.68
C PHE A 312 6.54 -17.50 -8.43
N GLU A 313 6.05 -17.14 -9.61
CA GLU A 313 6.56 -16.02 -10.40
C GLU A 313 5.73 -14.76 -10.16
N LEU A 314 6.43 -13.68 -9.83
CA LEU A 314 5.91 -12.32 -9.91
C LEU A 314 5.61 -12.03 -11.40
N GLU A 315 4.34 -12.16 -11.79
CA GLU A 315 3.86 -12.04 -13.17
C GLU A 315 4.08 -10.64 -13.79
N GLU A 316 4.61 -10.65 -15.02
CA GLU A 316 4.92 -9.51 -15.90
C GLU A 316 3.67 -9.02 -16.66
N CYS A 317 3.30 -7.73 -16.53
CA CYS A 317 2.23 -7.14 -17.33
C CYS A 317 2.79 -6.58 -18.65
N LEU A 318 2.72 -7.36 -19.73
CA LEU A 318 3.02 -6.93 -21.09
C LEU A 318 1.76 -6.27 -21.72
N GLU A 319 1.82 -4.97 -22.11
CA GLU A 319 1.07 -4.33 -23.23
C GLU A 319 0.91 -2.78 -23.13
N ALA A 320 0.58 -2.18 -24.30
CA ALA A 320 0.64 -0.79 -24.81
C ALA A 320 0.24 0.43 -23.91
N PRO A 321 0.72 1.66 -24.23
CA PRO A 321 1.03 2.70 -23.24
C PRO A 321 -0.15 3.41 -22.55
N LEU A 322 -1.30 3.57 -23.21
CA LEU A 322 -2.39 4.45 -22.70
C LEU A 322 -3.48 3.72 -21.89
N ALA A 323 -3.60 2.39 -22.04
CA ALA A 323 -4.57 1.58 -21.29
C ALA A 323 -3.93 0.88 -20.06
N SER A 324 -2.69 1.21 -19.73
CA SER A 324 -1.77 0.38 -18.94
C SER A 324 -1.49 0.91 -17.53
N ALA A 325 -1.68 2.21 -17.27
CA ALA A 325 -1.45 2.80 -15.93
C ALA A 325 -2.47 2.35 -14.87
N TYR A 326 -3.69 1.97 -15.28
CA TYR A 326 -4.79 1.63 -14.36
C TYR A 326 -4.97 0.12 -14.12
N LYS A 327 -4.25 -0.75 -14.83
CA LYS A 327 -4.50 -2.21 -14.77
C LYS A 327 -4.11 -2.89 -13.46
N ILE A 328 -3.29 -2.27 -12.60
CA ILE A 328 -3.02 -2.80 -11.25
C ILE A 328 -4.31 -2.86 -10.41
N PHE A 329 -5.29 -1.97 -10.68
CA PHE A 329 -6.56 -1.87 -9.94
C PHE A 329 -7.80 -2.14 -10.80
N VAL A 330 -7.61 -2.40 -12.10
CA VAL A 330 -8.67 -2.63 -13.08
C VAL A 330 -8.43 -3.96 -13.78
N LEU A 331 -8.60 -5.05 -13.04
CA LEU A 331 -8.80 -6.39 -13.57
C LEU A 331 -9.95 -7.09 -12.82
N VAL A 332 -11.18 -6.57 -12.98
CA VAL A 332 -12.39 -7.38 -12.80
C VAL A 332 -13.42 -6.90 -13.83
N LYS A 333 -13.70 -7.74 -14.82
CA LYS A 333 -15.01 -7.75 -15.48
C LYS A 333 -15.94 -8.59 -14.62
#